data_AF-A0A1I6KUA1-F1
#
_entry.id   AF-A0A1I6KUA1-F1
#
_cell.length_a   1.000
_cell.length_b   1.000
_cell.length_c   1.000
_cell.angle_alpha   90.00
_cell.angle_beta   90.00
_cell.angle_gamma   90.00
#
_symmetry.space_group_name_H-M   'P 1'
#
loop_
_entity.id
_entity.type
_entity.pdbx_description
1 polymer ?
#
loop_
_entity_poly.entity_id
_entity_poly.type
_entity_poly.pdbx_seq_one_letter_code
_entity_poly.pdbx_strand_id
1 'polypeptide(L)'
;MSTRHTFARTALAMAVAFGMTAGVATFDTAHAAAPMAKTNAPGYYRMMLGDFEVTALSDGTTPLPFEKLLTNTTPEKTRQALAAAFQPPPYEMNFNAFLVNTGDKLVLIDTGAGHLFGANLGKLVERIEASGYRPEQVDEIYITHMHPDHIGGLSDNGKRVFPNAVVRADKRDADFWLSKANLDKAAADEKEHFQAAVASLTPYVQADRFKLFNGDTNLIPGVRAIALNGHTPGHSGYVVESKGQKMVVWGDVMHVQAVQLAQPSVTIHFDVDSHTAEGVREKLLADAAKNGYLIAGEHMAFPGLGHIQKNGAGYRWLPVSYTELH
;
A
#
# COMPACT_ATOMS: atom_id res chain seq x y z
N MET A 1 43.45 -97.75 58.02
CA MET A 1 44.73 -97.65 57.28
C MET A 1 44.43 -97.16 55.87
N SER A 2 45.07 -96.07 55.42
CA SER A 2 45.40 -95.62 54.03
C SER A 2 44.47 -96.02 52.85
N THR A 3 44.09 -95.23 51.84
CA THR A 3 44.63 -94.02 51.20
C THR A 3 43.64 -93.53 50.11
N ARG A 4 43.65 -92.21 49.83
CA ARG A 4 43.40 -91.43 48.58
C ARG A 4 42.65 -92.06 47.37
N HIS A 5 41.75 -91.30 46.74
CA HIS A 5 42.01 -90.44 45.53
C HIS A 5 40.70 -89.91 44.90
N THR A 6 40.76 -88.65 44.47
CA THR A 6 39.80 -87.89 43.64
C THR A 6 39.76 -88.36 42.18
N PHE A 7 38.64 -88.16 41.46
CA PHE A 7 38.61 -87.56 40.11
C PHE A 7 37.17 -87.26 39.65
N ALA A 8 37.00 -86.07 39.07
CA ALA A 8 35.75 -85.54 38.53
C ALA A 8 35.52 -85.95 37.05
N ARG A 9 34.26 -85.98 36.61
CA ARG A 9 33.87 -85.92 35.19
C ARG A 9 32.58 -85.12 35.03
N THR A 10 32.65 -84.13 34.14
CA THR A 10 31.60 -83.21 33.71
C THR A 10 31.02 -83.70 32.37
N ALA A 11 29.71 -83.55 32.13
CA ALA A 11 29.14 -83.68 30.77
C ALA A 11 27.95 -82.71 30.56
N LEU A 12 28.28 -81.63 29.84
CA LEU A 12 27.60 -80.94 28.72
C LEU A 12 26.07 -80.75 28.72
N ALA A 13 25.64 -79.50 28.88
CA ALA A 13 24.29 -79.00 28.56
C ALA A 13 24.22 -78.47 27.12
N MET A 14 23.18 -78.81 26.37
CA MET A 14 22.81 -78.13 25.11
C MET A 14 22.00 -76.86 25.43
N ALA A 15 22.57 -75.69 25.12
CA ALA A 15 21.85 -74.42 25.11
C ALA A 15 21.38 -74.11 23.68
N VAL A 16 20.07 -73.99 23.49
CA VAL A 16 19.47 -73.44 22.26
C VAL A 16 19.56 -71.92 22.35
N ALA A 17 20.38 -71.31 21.51
CA ALA A 17 20.47 -69.85 21.41
C ALA A 17 19.32 -69.30 20.55
N PHE A 18 18.35 -68.64 21.18
CA PHE A 18 17.34 -67.84 20.50
C PHE A 18 17.97 -66.49 20.13
N GLY A 19 18.32 -66.30 18.86
CA GLY A 19 18.82 -65.02 18.36
C GLY A 19 17.68 -64.01 18.28
N MET A 20 17.54 -63.15 19.29
CA MET A 20 16.76 -61.91 19.15
C MET A 20 17.60 -60.91 18.34
N THR A 21 17.36 -60.83 17.05
CA THR A 21 17.75 -59.65 16.26
C THR A 21 16.84 -58.49 16.68
N ALA A 22 17.33 -57.63 17.56
CA ALA A 22 16.72 -56.32 17.78
C ALA A 22 16.81 -55.55 16.45
N GLY A 23 15.71 -55.55 15.69
CA GLY A 23 15.57 -54.70 14.51
C GLY A 23 15.62 -53.26 14.97
N VAL A 24 16.77 -52.61 14.80
CA VAL A 24 16.88 -51.16 14.92
C VAL A 24 16.03 -50.59 13.79
N ALA A 25 14.83 -50.11 14.12
CA ALA A 25 14.05 -49.31 13.19
C ALA A 25 14.85 -48.05 12.88
N THR A 26 15.51 -48.03 11.73
CA THR A 26 16.06 -46.81 11.16
C THR A 26 14.87 -45.94 10.78
N PHE A 27 14.51 -44.99 11.63
CA PHE A 27 13.64 -43.91 11.21
C PHE A 27 14.40 -43.14 10.13
N ASP A 28 14.01 -43.32 8.87
CA ASP A 28 14.45 -42.46 7.78
C ASP A 28 14.06 -41.02 8.15
N THR A 29 15.03 -40.25 8.61
CA THR A 29 14.83 -38.83 8.84
C THR A 29 14.61 -38.18 7.49
N ALA A 30 13.36 -37.82 7.19
CA ALA A 30 13.05 -37.09 5.97
C ALA A 30 13.85 -35.77 5.93
N HIS A 31 14.80 -35.67 5.00
CA HIS A 31 15.60 -34.47 4.77
C HIS A 31 14.94 -33.60 3.70
N ALA A 32 13.73 -33.10 3.99
CA ALA A 32 12.98 -32.18 3.12
C ALA A 32 13.35 -30.71 3.39
N ALA A 33 14.65 -30.40 3.54
CA ALA A 33 15.10 -29.02 3.71
C ALA A 33 15.00 -28.27 2.37
N ALA A 34 14.51 -27.04 2.42
CA ALA A 34 14.46 -26.13 1.27
C ALA A 34 15.12 -24.80 1.63
N PRO A 35 15.74 -24.09 0.64
CA PRO A 35 16.26 -22.75 0.88
C PRO A 35 15.12 -21.78 1.21
N MET A 36 15.41 -20.77 2.03
CA MET A 36 14.46 -19.68 2.30
C MET A 36 14.16 -18.91 1.01
N ALA A 37 12.87 -18.66 0.73
CA ALA A 37 12.43 -17.93 -0.46
C ALA A 37 12.87 -16.45 -0.48
N LYS A 38 12.97 -15.81 0.70
CA LYS A 38 13.40 -14.40 0.89
C LYS A 38 12.70 -13.38 -0.03
N THR A 39 11.44 -13.65 -0.36
CA THR A 39 10.59 -12.83 -1.22
C THR A 39 9.19 -12.78 -0.63
N ASN A 40 8.49 -11.67 -0.86
CA ASN A 40 7.09 -11.52 -0.47
C ASN A 40 6.19 -12.11 -1.55
N ALA A 41 4.92 -12.36 -1.20
CA ALA A 41 3.89 -12.55 -2.21
C ALA A 41 3.80 -11.31 -3.14
N PRO A 42 3.30 -11.47 -4.37
CA PRO A 42 3.05 -10.32 -5.24
C PRO A 42 2.18 -9.28 -4.53
N GLY A 43 2.64 -8.02 -4.53
CA GLY A 43 1.97 -6.90 -3.84
C GLY A 43 0.71 -6.40 -4.57
N TYR A 44 -0.26 -7.28 -4.82
CA TYR A 44 -1.59 -6.89 -5.27
C TYR A 44 -2.67 -7.61 -4.44
N TYR A 45 -3.84 -6.99 -4.29
CA TYR A 45 -4.99 -7.56 -3.60
C TYR A 45 -6.25 -7.23 -4.38
N ARG A 46 -7.09 -8.24 -4.63
CA ARG A 46 -8.32 -8.08 -5.41
C ARG A 46 -9.54 -8.14 -4.52
N MET A 47 -10.54 -7.32 -4.83
CA MET A 47 -11.89 -7.47 -4.31
C MET A 47 -12.93 -7.01 -5.32
N MET A 48 -14.17 -7.46 -5.16
CA MET A 48 -15.31 -6.91 -5.89
C MET A 48 -15.94 -5.75 -5.11
N LEU A 49 -16.40 -4.74 -5.83
CA LEU A 49 -17.22 -3.64 -5.34
C LEU A 49 -18.45 -3.56 -6.24
N GLY A 50 -19.55 -4.19 -5.83
CA GLY A 50 -20.69 -4.40 -6.72
C GLY A 50 -20.27 -5.17 -7.98
N ASP A 51 -20.50 -4.60 -9.15
CA ASP A 51 -20.08 -5.19 -10.44
C ASP A 51 -18.63 -4.84 -10.82
N PHE A 52 -17.95 -3.95 -10.07
CA PHE A 52 -16.59 -3.52 -10.40
C PHE A 52 -15.55 -4.41 -9.72
N GLU A 53 -14.45 -4.67 -10.42
CA GLU A 53 -13.27 -5.30 -9.85
C GLU A 53 -12.28 -4.21 -9.40
N VAL A 54 -11.86 -4.26 -8.14
CA VAL A 54 -10.85 -3.37 -7.57
C VAL A 54 -9.59 -4.17 -7.27
N THR A 55 -8.45 -3.61 -7.65
CA THR A 55 -7.12 -4.14 -7.35
C THR A 55 -6.32 -3.08 -6.62
N ALA A 56 -6.03 -3.30 -5.34
CA ALA A 56 -4.99 -2.53 -4.66
C ALA A 56 -3.62 -3.03 -5.13
N LEU A 57 -2.72 -2.11 -5.45
CA LEU A 57 -1.39 -2.36 -5.97
C LEU A 57 -0.36 -1.69 -5.07
N SER A 58 0.65 -2.42 -4.60
CA SER A 58 1.71 -1.85 -3.78
C SER A 58 2.87 -1.37 -4.65
N ASP A 59 3.17 -0.08 -4.62
CA ASP A 59 4.40 0.46 -5.20
C ASP A 59 5.63 0.14 -4.35
N GLY A 60 5.42 -0.19 -3.07
CA GLY A 60 6.45 -0.66 -2.14
C GLY A 60 6.24 -0.08 -0.73
N THR A 61 7.31 -0.13 0.06
CA THR A 61 7.39 0.57 1.35
C THR A 61 8.72 1.28 1.46
N THR A 62 8.76 2.37 2.22
CA THR A 62 10.01 3.04 2.57
C THR A 62 9.97 3.56 4.00
N PRO A 63 11.09 3.51 4.74
CA PRO A 63 11.11 4.03 6.10
C PRO A 63 11.09 5.55 6.11
N LEU A 64 10.22 6.14 6.93
CA LEU A 64 10.12 7.59 7.12
C LEU A 64 10.23 7.99 8.60
N PRO A 65 10.84 9.16 8.91
CA PRO A 65 10.97 9.65 10.28
C PRO A 65 9.69 10.35 10.73
N PHE A 66 8.59 9.60 10.90
CA PHE A 66 7.27 10.16 11.26
C PHE A 66 7.31 11.10 12.47
N GLU A 67 8.18 10.82 13.45
CA GLU A 67 8.37 11.67 14.63
C GLU A 67 8.94 13.06 14.32
N LYS A 68 9.54 13.25 13.14
CA LYS A 68 10.01 14.54 12.62
C LYS A 68 9.06 15.15 11.59
N LEU A 69 8.22 14.34 10.96
CA LEU A 69 7.33 14.77 9.89
C LEU A 69 5.95 15.23 10.40
N LEU A 70 5.42 14.59 11.45
CA LEU A 70 4.12 14.95 11.99
C LEU A 70 4.18 16.27 12.77
N THR A 71 3.21 17.13 12.51
CA THR A 71 3.03 18.46 13.12
C THR A 71 1.78 18.45 14.02
N ASN A 72 1.56 19.49 14.82
CA ASN A 72 0.51 19.53 15.87
C ASN A 72 0.61 18.40 16.92
N THR A 73 1.80 17.79 17.03
CA THR A 73 2.14 16.76 18.03
C THR A 73 3.60 16.93 18.45
N THR A 74 4.12 16.05 19.30
CA THR A 74 5.55 16.02 19.65
C THR A 74 6.19 14.70 19.18
N PRO A 75 7.51 14.68 18.90
CA PRO A 75 8.20 13.46 18.52
C PRO A 75 8.02 12.32 19.54
N GLU A 76 7.95 12.65 20.84
CA GLU A 76 7.71 11.69 21.90
C GLU A 76 6.30 11.08 21.83
N LYS A 77 5.26 11.91 21.64
CA LYS A 77 3.88 11.42 21.47
C LYS A 77 3.74 10.54 20.22
N THR A 78 4.38 10.93 19.12
CA THR A 78 4.40 10.11 17.89
C THR A 78 5.05 8.75 18.14
N ARG A 79 6.24 8.71 18.77
CA ARG A 79 6.91 7.45 19.13
C ARG A 79 6.06 6.57 20.06
N GLN A 80 5.40 7.15 21.05
CA GLN A 80 4.51 6.43 21.97
C GLN A 80 3.31 5.82 21.24
N ALA A 81 2.68 6.57 20.33
CA ALA A 81 1.54 6.08 19.54
C ALA A 81 1.96 4.94 18.60
N LEU A 82 3.10 5.08 17.92
CA LEU A 82 3.65 4.02 17.06
C LEU A 82 4.00 2.76 17.86
N ALA A 83 4.64 2.90 19.02
CA ALA A 83 4.94 1.78 19.91
C ALA A 83 3.67 1.09 20.43
N ALA A 84 2.64 1.85 20.79
CA ALA A 84 1.34 1.29 21.21
C ALA A 84 0.61 0.54 20.09
N ALA A 85 0.92 0.87 18.83
CA ALA A 85 0.44 0.17 17.64
C ALA A 85 1.37 -0.98 17.20
N PHE A 86 2.40 -1.33 17.99
CA PHE A 86 3.39 -2.36 17.67
C PHE A 86 4.20 -2.07 16.39
N GLN A 87 4.46 -0.80 16.09
CA GLN A 87 5.27 -0.35 14.96
C GLN A 87 6.63 0.15 15.48
N PRO A 88 7.66 -0.70 15.56
CA PRO A 88 9.01 -0.26 15.95
C PRO A 88 9.69 0.49 14.79
N PRO A 89 10.70 1.34 15.06
CA PRO A 89 11.54 1.90 14.02
C PRO A 89 12.40 0.79 13.36
N PRO A 90 12.76 0.95 12.07
CA PRO A 90 12.37 2.04 11.18
C PRO A 90 10.88 1.96 10.79
N TYR A 91 10.20 3.11 10.72
CA TYR A 91 8.76 3.15 10.47
C TYR A 91 8.48 3.09 8.97
N GLU A 92 8.04 1.94 8.49
CA GLU A 92 7.69 1.72 7.08
C GLU A 92 6.37 2.42 6.71
N MET A 93 6.41 3.33 5.75
CA MET A 93 5.22 3.85 5.08
C MET A 93 4.89 2.96 3.88
N ASN A 94 3.60 2.72 3.64
CA ASN A 94 3.12 1.98 2.47
C ASN A 94 2.78 2.98 1.36
N PHE A 95 2.92 2.54 0.11
CA PHE A 95 2.54 3.31 -1.08
C PHE A 95 1.66 2.40 -1.91
N ASN A 96 0.37 2.68 -1.88
CA ASN A 96 -0.63 1.91 -2.62
C ASN A 96 -0.93 2.62 -3.94
N ALA A 97 -1.81 2.06 -4.74
CA ALA A 97 -2.52 2.68 -5.85
C ALA A 97 -3.69 1.74 -6.15
N PHE A 98 -4.70 2.21 -6.88
CA PHE A 98 -5.94 1.45 -7.03
C PHE A 98 -6.35 1.34 -8.49
N LEU A 99 -6.35 0.11 -9.01
CA LEU A 99 -6.86 -0.20 -10.34
C LEU A 99 -8.32 -0.63 -10.21
N VAL A 100 -9.21 -0.01 -11.01
CA VAL A 100 -10.64 -0.27 -11.03
C VAL A 100 -11.04 -0.67 -12.44
N ASN A 101 -11.48 -1.91 -12.60
CA ASN A 101 -12.10 -2.37 -13.83
C ASN A 101 -13.63 -2.29 -13.68
N THR A 102 -14.25 -1.41 -14.46
CA THR A 102 -15.70 -1.21 -14.45
C THR A 102 -16.46 -2.16 -15.37
N GLY A 103 -15.76 -3.00 -16.13
CA GLY A 103 -16.27 -3.79 -17.25
C GLY A 103 -16.19 -3.04 -18.59
N ASP A 104 -16.35 -1.72 -18.55
CA ASP A 104 -16.25 -0.84 -19.73
C ASP A 104 -14.90 -0.12 -19.84
N LYS A 105 -14.27 0.16 -18.69
CA LYS A 105 -13.03 0.93 -18.57
C LYS A 105 -12.10 0.34 -17.52
N LEU A 106 -10.80 0.37 -17.80
CA LEU A 106 -9.76 0.12 -16.81
C LEU A 106 -9.17 1.45 -16.36
N VAL A 107 -9.48 1.84 -15.13
CA VAL A 107 -9.04 3.09 -14.51
C VAL A 107 -7.97 2.80 -13.47
N LEU A 108 -6.87 3.52 -13.52
CA LEU A 108 -5.86 3.52 -12.47
C LEU A 108 -5.95 4.83 -11.67
N ILE A 109 -5.98 4.73 -10.34
CA ILE A 109 -5.96 5.88 -9.43
C ILE A 109 -4.59 5.89 -8.76
N ASP A 110 -3.83 6.96 -9.02
CA ASP A 110 -2.41 7.14 -8.73
C ASP A 110 -1.47 6.09 -9.36
N THR A 111 -0.18 6.41 -9.46
CA THR A 111 0.79 5.64 -10.27
C THR A 111 2.07 5.26 -9.54
N GLY A 112 2.17 5.50 -8.23
CA GLY A 112 3.39 5.22 -7.50
C GLY A 112 4.53 6.18 -7.87
N ALA A 113 5.70 5.91 -7.30
CA ALA A 113 6.84 6.82 -7.33
C ALA A 113 7.73 6.69 -8.57
N GLY A 114 7.59 5.61 -9.35
CA GLY A 114 8.56 5.28 -10.40
C GLY A 114 9.99 5.31 -9.84
N HIS A 115 10.84 6.20 -10.36
CA HIS A 115 12.22 6.38 -9.89
C HIS A 115 12.44 7.59 -8.98
N LEU A 116 11.36 8.30 -8.61
CA LEU A 116 11.45 9.60 -7.94
C LEU A 116 11.65 9.51 -6.41
N PHE A 117 11.48 8.32 -5.83
CA PHE A 117 11.48 8.15 -4.37
C PHE A 117 12.30 6.93 -3.91
N GLY A 118 13.56 6.88 -4.34
CA GLY A 118 14.51 5.85 -3.96
C GLY A 118 14.21 4.46 -4.55
N ALA A 119 15.04 3.47 -4.18
CA ALA A 119 15.03 2.14 -4.82
C ALA A 119 14.01 1.15 -4.22
N ASN A 120 13.34 1.51 -3.12
CA ASN A 120 12.39 0.61 -2.45
C ASN A 120 10.98 0.69 -3.03
N LEU A 121 10.69 1.74 -3.81
CA LEU A 121 9.42 2.00 -4.48
C LEU A 121 9.53 1.73 -6.00
N GLY A 122 8.56 2.18 -6.80
CA GLY A 122 8.56 2.01 -8.27
C GLY A 122 8.19 0.61 -8.74
N LYS A 123 7.49 -0.17 -7.90
CA LYS A 123 7.09 -1.56 -8.20
C LYS A 123 5.72 -1.64 -8.87
N LEU A 124 5.01 -0.52 -9.06
CA LEU A 124 3.62 -0.55 -9.50
C LEU A 124 3.40 -1.30 -10.82
N VAL A 125 4.24 -1.10 -11.85
CA VAL A 125 4.12 -1.80 -13.14
C VAL A 125 4.24 -3.31 -12.97
N GLU A 126 5.21 -3.77 -12.17
CA GLU A 126 5.38 -5.18 -11.80
C GLU A 126 4.10 -5.72 -11.12
N ARG A 127 3.43 -4.91 -10.28
CA ARG A 127 2.18 -5.33 -9.62
C ARG A 127 1.00 -5.37 -10.56
N ILE A 128 0.90 -4.44 -11.51
CA ILE A 128 -0.14 -4.47 -12.54
C ILE A 128 -0.01 -5.75 -13.36
N GLU A 129 1.20 -6.08 -13.81
CA GLU A 129 1.50 -7.29 -14.59
C GLU A 129 1.26 -8.58 -13.80
N ALA A 130 1.73 -8.63 -12.54
CA ALA A 130 1.47 -9.77 -11.66
C ALA A 130 -0.03 -9.99 -11.39
N SER A 131 -0.82 -8.92 -11.44
CA SER A 131 -2.28 -8.98 -11.35
C SER A 131 -2.96 -9.38 -12.67
N GLY A 132 -2.22 -9.64 -13.75
CA GLY A 132 -2.78 -10.09 -15.03
C GLY A 132 -3.25 -8.98 -15.97
N TYR A 133 -3.04 -7.71 -15.62
CA TYR A 133 -3.26 -6.56 -16.50
C TYR A 133 -1.93 -6.08 -17.09
N ARG A 134 -1.99 -5.13 -18.04
CA ARG A 134 -0.82 -4.46 -18.61
C ARG A 134 -1.03 -2.96 -18.68
N PRO A 135 0.03 -2.14 -18.63
CA PRO A 135 -0.07 -0.68 -18.74
C PRO A 135 -0.82 -0.20 -19.99
N GLU A 136 -0.75 -0.92 -21.12
CA GLU A 136 -1.46 -0.55 -22.35
C GLU A 136 -2.97 -0.71 -22.26
N GLN A 137 -3.46 -1.47 -21.29
CA GLN A 137 -4.89 -1.69 -21.09
C GLN A 137 -5.56 -0.57 -20.30
N VAL A 138 -4.78 0.29 -19.63
CA VAL A 138 -5.32 1.40 -18.82
C VAL A 138 -5.88 2.47 -19.75
N ASP A 139 -7.18 2.75 -19.60
CA ASP A 139 -7.90 3.77 -20.36
C ASP A 139 -7.72 5.17 -19.79
N GLU A 140 -7.83 5.29 -18.47
CA GLU A 140 -7.76 6.56 -17.76
C GLU A 140 -6.95 6.43 -16.47
N ILE A 141 -6.20 7.49 -16.15
CA ILE A 141 -5.45 7.60 -14.91
C ILE A 141 -5.95 8.82 -14.16
N TYR A 142 -6.31 8.64 -12.90
CA TYR A 142 -6.83 9.68 -12.04
C TYR A 142 -5.83 9.97 -10.93
N ILE A 143 -5.29 11.18 -10.92
CA ILE A 143 -4.25 11.60 -9.98
C ILE A 143 -4.91 12.30 -8.80
N THR A 144 -4.73 11.79 -7.58
CA THR A 144 -5.25 12.43 -6.36
C THR A 144 -4.57 13.78 -6.16
N HIS A 145 -3.25 13.81 -6.31
CA HIS A 145 -2.43 15.02 -6.32
C HIS A 145 -1.04 14.74 -6.93
N MET A 146 -0.26 15.78 -7.23
CA MET A 146 0.98 15.67 -7.99
C MET A 146 2.25 15.55 -7.13
N HIS A 147 2.20 14.88 -5.99
CA HIS A 147 3.43 14.50 -5.28
C HIS A 147 4.16 13.37 -6.00
N PRO A 148 5.51 13.32 -5.90
CA PRO A 148 6.34 12.40 -6.69
C PRO A 148 5.94 10.93 -6.60
N ASP A 149 5.44 10.50 -5.45
CA ASP A 149 5.00 9.14 -5.17
C ASP A 149 3.61 8.77 -5.72
N HIS A 150 2.88 9.72 -6.32
CA HIS A 150 1.60 9.49 -6.99
C HIS A 150 1.72 9.60 -8.52
N ILE A 151 2.61 10.45 -9.00
CA ILE A 151 2.79 10.74 -10.43
C ILE A 151 4.06 10.15 -11.03
N GLY A 152 5.00 9.68 -10.22
CA GLY A 152 6.32 9.26 -10.69
C GLY A 152 6.27 8.04 -11.61
N GLY A 153 5.27 7.18 -11.46
CA GLY A 153 5.04 6.05 -12.36
C GLY A 153 4.37 6.41 -13.69
N LEU A 154 3.97 7.66 -13.93
CA LEU A 154 3.36 8.09 -15.19
C LEU A 154 4.34 7.96 -16.37
N SER A 155 5.60 8.30 -16.15
CA SER A 155 6.61 8.34 -17.21
C SER A 155 7.95 7.81 -16.76
N ASP A 156 8.64 7.12 -17.66
CA ASP A 156 10.02 6.73 -17.49
C ASP A 156 10.85 7.29 -18.66
N ASN A 157 11.94 7.98 -18.34
CA ASN A 157 12.86 8.57 -19.31
C ASN A 157 12.15 9.38 -20.42
N GLY A 158 11.15 10.19 -20.03
CA GLY A 158 10.37 11.03 -20.94
C GLY A 158 9.36 10.29 -21.81
N LYS A 159 9.13 8.99 -21.57
CA LYS A 159 8.13 8.18 -22.27
C LYS A 159 6.97 7.86 -21.35
N ARG A 160 5.76 7.84 -21.90
CA ARG A 160 4.55 7.43 -21.18
C ARG A 160 4.62 5.94 -20.85
N VAL A 161 4.51 5.60 -19.57
CA VAL A 161 4.39 4.20 -19.09
C VAL A 161 3.04 3.62 -19.50
N PHE A 162 1.99 4.44 -19.52
CA PHE A 162 0.63 4.06 -19.91
C PHE A 162 0.27 4.72 -21.25
N PRO A 163 0.65 4.12 -22.39
CA PRO A 163 0.66 4.82 -23.69
C PRO A 163 -0.74 5.16 -24.24
N ASN A 164 -1.78 4.45 -23.80
CA ASN A 164 -3.15 4.65 -24.24
C ASN A 164 -3.98 5.53 -23.29
N ALA A 165 -3.50 5.72 -22.06
CA ALA A 165 -4.27 6.35 -21.01
C ALA A 165 -4.45 7.87 -21.23
N VAL A 166 -5.62 8.38 -20.84
CA VAL A 166 -5.83 9.80 -20.57
C VAL A 166 -5.60 10.04 -19.07
N VAL A 167 -4.65 10.93 -18.74
CA VAL A 167 -4.37 11.35 -17.37
C VAL A 167 -5.30 12.51 -17.01
N ARG A 168 -5.92 12.44 -15.85
CA ARG A 168 -6.78 13.48 -15.29
C ARG A 168 -6.32 13.90 -13.91
N ALA A 169 -6.40 15.20 -13.66
CA ALA A 169 -6.11 15.80 -12.37
C ALA A 169 -6.93 17.08 -12.21
N ASP A 170 -7.06 17.53 -10.97
CA ASP A 170 -7.69 18.82 -10.68
C ASP A 170 -6.83 19.96 -11.22
N LYS A 171 -7.50 20.96 -11.81
CA LYS A 171 -6.86 22.14 -12.37
C LYS A 171 -6.04 22.92 -11.34
N ARG A 172 -6.47 22.99 -10.07
CA ARG A 172 -5.75 23.72 -9.01
C ARG A 172 -4.40 23.09 -8.71
N ASP A 173 -4.30 21.76 -8.80
CA ASP A 173 -3.05 21.06 -8.59
C ASP A 173 -2.11 21.26 -9.79
N ALA A 174 -2.64 21.17 -11.00
CA ALA A 174 -1.88 21.46 -12.21
C ALA A 174 -1.37 22.91 -12.24
N ASP A 175 -2.23 23.88 -11.93
CA ASP A 175 -1.87 25.30 -11.87
C ASP A 175 -0.84 25.58 -10.78
N PHE A 176 -0.80 24.77 -9.72
CA PHE A 176 0.21 24.89 -8.67
C PHE A 176 1.54 24.25 -9.07
N TRP A 177 1.56 22.94 -9.33
CA TRP A 177 2.77 22.14 -9.52
C TRP A 177 3.44 22.31 -10.89
N LEU A 178 2.69 22.69 -11.92
CA LEU A 178 3.24 22.94 -13.26
C LEU A 178 3.57 24.42 -13.51
N SER A 179 3.38 25.27 -12.50
CA SER A 179 3.68 26.70 -12.59
C SER A 179 5.17 26.97 -12.44
N LYS A 180 5.77 27.51 -13.51
CA LYS A 180 7.14 28.03 -13.47
C LYS A 180 7.31 29.10 -12.38
N ALA A 181 6.31 29.95 -12.18
CA ALA A 181 6.38 31.02 -11.19
C ALA A 181 6.42 30.47 -9.75
N ASN A 182 5.75 29.34 -9.49
CA ASN A 182 5.81 28.67 -8.19
C ASN A 182 7.16 27.96 -8.03
N LEU A 183 7.62 27.22 -9.05
CA LEU A 183 8.95 26.59 -9.07
C LEU A 183 10.08 27.60 -8.80
N ASP A 184 10.04 28.78 -9.42
CA ASP A 184 11.08 29.80 -9.25
C ASP A 184 11.13 30.33 -7.79
N LYS A 185 9.99 30.35 -7.09
CA LYS A 185 9.82 30.84 -5.72
C LYS A 185 10.01 29.76 -4.65
N ALA A 186 9.87 28.48 -5.01
CA ALA A 186 9.96 27.35 -4.08
C ALA A 186 11.33 27.28 -3.38
N ALA A 187 11.33 26.72 -2.17
CA ALA A 187 12.58 26.43 -1.46
C ALA A 187 13.41 25.38 -2.24
N ALA A 188 14.71 25.32 -1.99
CA ALA A 188 15.61 24.48 -2.79
C ALA A 188 15.23 22.99 -2.76
N ASP A 189 14.81 22.50 -1.61
CA ASP A 189 14.32 21.15 -1.36
C ASP A 189 12.92 20.88 -1.97
N GLU A 190 12.08 21.89 -2.11
CA GLU A 190 10.75 21.75 -2.73
C GLU A 190 10.80 21.78 -4.26
N LYS A 191 11.82 22.41 -4.85
CA LYS A 191 11.96 22.54 -6.33
C LYS A 191 11.95 21.19 -7.04
N GLU A 192 12.51 20.16 -6.41
CA GLU A 192 12.56 18.82 -6.97
C GLU A 192 11.15 18.26 -7.20
N HIS A 193 10.17 18.58 -6.32
CA HIS A 193 8.78 18.14 -6.49
C HIS A 193 8.10 18.79 -7.70
N PHE A 194 8.29 20.09 -7.90
CA PHE A 194 7.77 20.80 -9.09
C PHE A 194 8.42 20.26 -10.38
N GLN A 195 9.73 20.00 -10.36
CA GLN A 195 10.44 19.45 -11.52
C GLN A 195 9.97 18.03 -11.84
N ALA A 196 9.77 17.20 -10.82
CA ALA A 196 9.18 15.87 -10.93
C ALA A 196 7.78 15.93 -11.56
N ALA A 197 6.92 16.85 -11.12
CA ALA A 197 5.59 17.04 -11.69
C ALA A 197 5.62 17.41 -13.17
N VAL A 198 6.47 18.38 -13.53
CA VAL A 198 6.66 18.77 -14.94
C VAL A 198 7.18 17.60 -15.77
N ALA A 199 8.21 16.89 -15.30
CA ALA A 199 8.80 15.76 -16.02
C ALA A 199 7.80 14.62 -16.23
N SER A 200 7.03 14.26 -15.19
CA SER A 200 6.09 13.14 -15.22
C SER A 200 4.90 13.38 -16.15
N LEU A 201 4.41 14.61 -16.20
CA LEU A 201 3.20 14.97 -16.96
C LEU A 201 3.50 15.46 -18.39
N THR A 202 4.69 15.98 -18.67
CA THR A 202 5.07 16.51 -20.00
C THR A 202 4.77 15.53 -21.14
N PRO A 203 5.11 14.23 -21.06
CA PRO A 203 4.81 13.28 -22.14
C PRO A 203 3.32 13.13 -22.44
N TYR A 204 2.45 13.31 -21.45
CA TYR A 204 0.99 13.26 -21.62
C TYR A 204 0.44 14.60 -22.12
N VAL A 205 0.98 15.73 -21.67
CA VAL A 205 0.63 17.06 -22.19
C VAL A 205 0.95 17.16 -23.68
N GLN A 206 2.15 16.77 -24.09
CA GLN A 206 2.59 16.80 -25.50
C GLN A 206 1.77 15.88 -26.40
N ALA A 207 1.18 14.81 -25.84
CA ALA A 207 0.33 13.87 -26.55
C ALA A 207 -1.18 14.25 -26.51
N ASP A 208 -1.54 15.42 -26.00
CA ASP A 208 -2.92 15.85 -25.72
C ASP A 208 -3.73 14.83 -24.88
N ARG A 209 -3.03 14.16 -23.95
CA ARG A 209 -3.57 13.11 -23.07
C ARG A 209 -3.61 13.52 -21.61
N PHE A 210 -3.39 14.79 -21.30
CA PHE A 210 -3.61 15.35 -19.97
C PHE A 210 -4.84 16.24 -19.97
N LYS A 211 -5.90 15.84 -19.26
CA LYS A 211 -7.21 16.51 -19.26
C LYS A 211 -7.60 16.91 -17.84
N LEU A 212 -7.68 18.22 -17.60
CA LEU A 212 -7.99 18.79 -16.30
C LEU A 212 -9.50 18.77 -16.02
N PHE A 213 -9.85 18.67 -14.74
CA PHE A 213 -11.20 18.92 -14.22
C PHE A 213 -11.16 19.98 -13.10
N ASN A 214 -12.33 20.39 -12.60
CA ASN A 214 -12.42 21.40 -11.52
C ASN A 214 -13.29 20.86 -10.39
N GLY A 215 -12.68 20.47 -9.27
CA GLY A 215 -13.37 19.95 -8.09
C GLY A 215 -14.28 18.77 -8.40
N ASP A 216 -15.44 18.75 -7.73
CA ASP A 216 -16.43 17.69 -7.88
C ASP A 216 -16.87 17.51 -9.34
N THR A 217 -16.51 16.36 -9.92
CA THR A 217 -16.69 16.10 -11.36
C THR A 217 -17.04 14.63 -11.59
N ASN A 218 -18.10 14.37 -12.36
CA ASN A 218 -18.37 13.02 -12.87
C ASN A 218 -17.38 12.69 -14.00
N LEU A 219 -16.65 11.59 -13.88
CA LEU A 219 -15.59 11.23 -14.83
C LEU A 219 -16.11 10.18 -15.82
N ILE A 220 -16.47 9.00 -15.30
CA ILE A 220 -17.08 7.90 -16.05
C ILE A 220 -18.26 7.34 -15.23
N PRO A 221 -19.16 6.52 -15.81
CA PRO A 221 -20.20 5.86 -15.04
C PRO A 221 -19.63 5.12 -13.83
N GLY A 222 -20.16 5.43 -12.64
CA GLY A 222 -19.72 4.83 -11.38
C GLY A 222 -18.44 5.40 -10.78
N VAL A 223 -17.76 6.38 -11.42
CA VAL A 223 -16.57 7.04 -10.85
C VAL A 223 -16.63 8.55 -10.98
N ARG A 224 -16.44 9.25 -9.85
CA ARG A 224 -16.42 10.72 -9.80
C ARG A 224 -15.33 11.25 -8.88
N ALA A 225 -14.77 12.41 -9.20
CA ALA A 225 -13.88 13.15 -8.33
C ALA A 225 -14.67 13.92 -7.25
N ILE A 226 -14.06 14.09 -6.09
CA ILE A 226 -14.48 15.01 -5.01
C ILE A 226 -13.29 15.87 -4.59
N ALA A 227 -13.53 17.15 -4.33
CA ALA A 227 -12.49 18.03 -3.82
C ALA A 227 -12.16 17.66 -2.36
N LEU A 228 -10.88 17.37 -2.10
CA LEU A 228 -10.31 17.09 -0.78
C LEU A 228 -9.09 18.00 -0.52
N ASN A 229 -9.13 19.22 -1.07
CA ASN A 229 -8.04 20.19 -1.02
C ASN A 229 -7.47 20.39 0.40
N GLY A 230 -6.18 20.65 0.51
CA GLY A 230 -5.51 20.96 1.77
C GLY A 230 -4.10 20.40 1.78
N HIS A 231 -3.99 19.07 1.64
CA HIS A 231 -2.69 18.41 1.47
C HIS A 231 -1.93 19.02 0.28
N THR A 232 -2.63 19.16 -0.85
CA THR A 232 -2.25 20.05 -1.94
C THR A 232 -3.44 20.90 -2.40
N PRO A 233 -3.24 21.99 -3.17
CA PRO A 233 -4.31 22.89 -3.56
C PRO A 233 -5.45 22.25 -4.37
N GLY A 234 -5.14 21.20 -5.14
CA GLY A 234 -6.11 20.45 -5.92
C GLY A 234 -6.25 18.98 -5.50
N HIS A 235 -5.84 18.63 -4.28
CA HIS A 235 -5.99 17.27 -3.77
C HIS A 235 -7.43 16.77 -3.93
N SER A 236 -7.56 15.60 -4.55
CA SER A 236 -8.83 15.03 -4.99
C SER A 236 -8.99 13.62 -4.46
N GLY A 237 -10.19 13.31 -3.97
CA GLY A 237 -10.64 11.95 -3.75
C GLY A 237 -11.43 11.43 -4.94
N TYR A 238 -11.49 10.11 -5.09
CA TYR A 238 -12.27 9.45 -6.13
C TYR A 238 -13.29 8.50 -5.51
N VAL A 239 -14.56 8.79 -5.76
CA VAL A 239 -15.68 7.96 -5.34
C VAL A 239 -15.95 6.94 -6.43
N VAL A 240 -15.90 5.66 -6.07
CA VAL A 240 -16.20 4.51 -6.92
C VAL A 240 -17.46 3.84 -6.37
N GLU A 241 -18.51 3.74 -7.19
CA GLU A 241 -19.82 3.25 -6.77
C GLU A 241 -20.41 2.28 -7.80
N SER A 242 -20.81 1.11 -7.34
CA SER A 242 -21.50 0.10 -8.15
C SER A 242 -22.46 -0.72 -7.30
N LYS A 243 -23.69 -0.95 -7.80
CA LYS A 243 -24.76 -1.70 -7.10
C LYS A 243 -24.99 -1.27 -5.64
N GLY A 244 -24.92 0.03 -5.37
CA GLY A 244 -25.10 0.59 -4.02
C GLY A 244 -23.93 0.37 -3.07
N GLN A 245 -22.85 -0.29 -3.51
CA GLN A 245 -21.59 -0.35 -2.79
C GLN A 245 -20.74 0.85 -3.17
N LYS A 246 -20.03 1.41 -2.18
CA LYS A 246 -19.24 2.64 -2.31
C LYS A 246 -17.84 2.43 -1.74
N MET A 247 -16.85 2.85 -2.51
CA MET A 247 -15.48 3.04 -2.08
C MET A 247 -15.05 4.48 -2.33
N VAL A 248 -14.28 5.06 -1.42
CA VAL A 248 -13.63 6.36 -1.64
C VAL A 248 -12.12 6.17 -1.57
N VAL A 249 -11.46 6.37 -2.71
CA VAL A 249 -10.00 6.51 -2.76
C VAL A 249 -9.67 7.92 -2.34
N TRP A 250 -9.05 8.09 -1.18
CA TRP A 250 -8.90 9.41 -0.56
C TRP A 250 -7.50 10.02 -0.69
N GLY A 251 -6.58 9.37 -1.42
CA GLY A 251 -5.16 9.76 -1.48
C GLY A 251 -4.56 10.05 -0.09
N ASP A 252 -3.88 11.19 0.01
CA ASP A 252 -3.13 11.61 1.20
C ASP A 252 -3.92 12.41 2.24
N VAL A 253 -5.20 12.07 2.42
CA VAL A 253 -5.93 12.58 3.58
C VAL A 253 -5.24 12.17 4.90
N MET A 254 -4.52 11.04 4.93
CA MET A 254 -3.84 10.53 6.12
C MET A 254 -2.58 9.74 5.76
N HIS A 255 -1.54 9.84 6.60
CA HIS A 255 -0.21 9.25 6.38
C HIS A 255 0.17 8.25 7.48
N VAL A 256 -0.10 8.60 8.74
CA VAL A 256 0.32 7.79 9.90
C VAL A 256 -0.90 7.34 10.69
N GLN A 257 -1.46 6.21 10.27
CA GLN A 257 -2.69 5.62 10.82
C GLN A 257 -2.70 5.54 12.35
N ALA A 258 -1.59 5.09 12.96
CA ALA A 258 -1.46 4.90 14.40
C ALA A 258 -1.59 6.20 15.21
N VAL A 259 -1.39 7.36 14.57
CA VAL A 259 -1.47 8.68 15.20
C VAL A 259 -2.75 9.41 14.79
N GLN A 260 -2.95 9.58 13.48
CA GLN A 260 -3.96 10.50 12.93
C GLN A 260 -5.40 9.98 13.06
N LEU A 261 -5.62 8.66 13.22
CA LEU A 261 -6.98 8.18 13.54
C LEU A 261 -7.40 8.52 14.97
N ALA A 262 -6.48 8.39 15.93
CA ALA A 262 -6.75 8.74 17.31
C ALA A 262 -6.82 10.27 17.50
N GLN A 263 -6.02 11.02 16.74
CA GLN A 263 -5.93 12.48 16.79
C GLN A 263 -5.94 13.07 15.36
N PRO A 264 -7.12 13.22 14.72
CA PRO A 264 -7.24 13.75 13.35
C PRO A 264 -6.65 15.15 13.12
N SER A 265 -6.53 15.95 14.18
CA SER A 265 -5.89 17.27 14.16
C SER A 265 -4.37 17.24 13.96
N VAL A 266 -3.73 16.08 14.11
CA VAL A 266 -2.31 15.89 13.79
C VAL A 266 -2.12 15.94 12.28
N THR A 267 -1.33 16.89 11.82
CA THR A 267 -1.02 17.15 10.40
C THR A 267 0.39 16.67 10.08
N ILE A 268 0.86 16.89 8.85
CA ILE A 268 2.21 16.53 8.42
C ILE A 268 2.89 17.69 7.69
N HIS A 269 4.22 17.75 7.73
CA HIS A 269 5.00 18.77 7.04
C HIS A 269 4.77 18.86 5.53
N PHE A 270 4.21 17.82 4.92
CA PHE A 270 3.88 17.80 3.49
C PHE A 270 2.53 18.47 3.15
N ASP A 271 1.71 18.79 4.16
CA ASP A 271 0.46 19.51 3.93
C ASP A 271 0.76 20.96 3.52
N VAL A 272 0.42 21.34 2.28
CA VAL A 272 0.57 22.72 1.78
C VAL A 272 -0.27 23.71 2.59
N ASP A 273 -1.48 23.31 2.97
CA ASP A 273 -2.34 24.00 3.94
C ASP A 273 -2.81 23.00 5.00
N SER A 274 -2.06 22.93 6.10
CA SER A 274 -2.32 22.00 7.20
C SER A 274 -3.66 22.25 7.90
N HIS A 275 -4.12 23.51 7.99
CA HIS A 275 -5.41 23.82 8.61
C HIS A 275 -6.57 23.30 7.76
N THR A 276 -6.50 23.52 6.44
CA THR A 276 -7.50 22.99 5.52
C THR A 276 -7.43 21.45 5.46
N ALA A 277 -6.24 20.85 5.42
CA ALA A 277 -6.05 19.40 5.41
C ALA A 277 -6.64 18.72 6.66
N GLU A 278 -6.44 19.31 7.84
CA GLU A 278 -7.08 18.89 9.09
C GLU A 278 -8.62 18.89 8.98
N GLY A 279 -9.21 20.01 8.56
CA GLY A 279 -10.66 20.14 8.44
C GLY A 279 -11.27 19.15 7.44
N VAL A 280 -10.58 18.89 6.32
CA VAL A 280 -10.99 17.88 5.34
C VAL A 280 -10.91 16.47 5.93
N ARG A 281 -9.81 16.14 6.60
CA ARG A 281 -9.62 14.83 7.26
C ARG A 281 -10.72 14.57 8.28
N GLU A 282 -11.01 15.52 9.17
CA GLU A 282 -12.06 15.38 10.18
C GLU A 282 -13.43 15.14 9.55
N LYS A 283 -13.78 15.93 8.53
CA LYS A 283 -15.06 15.80 7.83
C LYS A 283 -15.19 14.46 7.11
N LEU A 284 -14.14 14.01 6.41
CA LEU A 284 -14.17 12.76 5.66
C LEU A 284 -14.20 11.53 6.59
N LEU A 285 -13.45 11.54 7.69
CA LEU A 285 -13.51 10.48 8.70
C LEU A 285 -14.88 10.39 9.36
N ALA A 286 -15.51 11.54 9.66
CA ALA A 286 -16.86 11.58 10.22
C ALA A 286 -17.90 11.03 9.22
N ASP A 287 -17.81 11.41 7.94
CA ASP A 287 -18.71 10.93 6.90
C ASP A 287 -18.55 9.41 6.66
N ALA A 288 -17.31 8.92 6.59
CA ALA A 288 -17.01 7.51 6.44
C ALA A 288 -17.51 6.68 7.63
N ALA A 289 -17.29 7.16 8.86
CA ALA A 289 -17.76 6.48 10.06
C ALA A 289 -19.30 6.44 10.15
N LYS A 290 -19.98 7.49 9.69
CA LYS A 290 -21.44 7.58 9.69
C LYS A 290 -22.07 6.67 8.65
N ASN A 291 -21.51 6.64 7.44
CA ASN A 291 -22.13 5.97 6.30
C ASN A 291 -21.57 4.56 6.04
N GLY A 292 -20.46 4.19 6.68
CA GLY A 292 -19.91 2.83 6.65
C GLY A 292 -19.35 2.39 5.30
N TYR A 293 -19.08 3.30 4.36
CA TYR A 293 -18.50 2.95 3.06
C TYR A 293 -17.01 2.58 3.17
N LEU A 294 -16.49 1.93 2.14
CA LEU A 294 -15.10 1.50 2.07
C LEU A 294 -14.18 2.69 1.78
N ILE A 295 -13.02 2.73 2.42
CA ILE A 295 -11.93 3.66 2.12
C ILE A 295 -10.79 2.88 1.46
N ALA A 296 -10.19 3.50 0.45
CA ALA A 296 -8.90 3.12 -0.11
C ALA A 296 -7.91 4.27 0.14
N GLY A 297 -6.82 3.98 0.85
CA GLY A 297 -5.83 5.01 1.22
C GLY A 297 -4.41 4.67 0.82
N GLU A 298 -3.69 5.66 0.30
CA GLU A 298 -2.36 5.46 -0.27
C GLU A 298 -1.34 5.00 0.77
N HIS A 299 -1.33 5.67 1.92
CA HIS A 299 -0.38 5.39 3.01
C HIS A 299 -0.95 4.54 4.13
N MET A 300 -2.09 3.91 3.87
CA MET A 300 -2.65 2.89 4.75
C MET A 300 -1.88 1.59 4.57
N ALA A 301 -1.74 0.79 5.63
CA ALA A 301 -1.07 -0.51 5.52
C ALA A 301 -1.70 -1.35 4.40
N PHE A 302 -0.89 -1.85 3.45
CA PHE A 302 -1.36 -2.59 2.28
C PHE A 302 -2.32 -3.73 2.71
N PRO A 303 -3.51 -3.88 2.08
CA PRO A 303 -3.94 -3.31 0.81
C PRO A 303 -4.53 -1.90 0.87
N GLY A 304 -4.49 -1.24 2.03
CA GLY A 304 -5.01 0.10 2.22
C GLY A 304 -6.53 0.20 2.11
N LEU A 305 -7.23 -0.92 2.20
CA LEU A 305 -8.68 -1.04 2.09
C LEU A 305 -9.32 -1.33 3.45
N GLY A 306 -10.33 -0.56 3.82
CA GLY A 306 -11.00 -0.74 5.11
C GLY A 306 -12.09 0.28 5.40
N HIS A 307 -12.74 0.13 6.54
CA HIS A 307 -13.78 1.02 7.02
C HIS A 307 -13.27 1.88 8.18
N ILE A 308 -13.94 3.02 8.36
CA ILE A 308 -13.72 3.90 9.52
C ILE A 308 -14.82 3.64 10.53
N GLN A 309 -14.44 3.47 11.80
CA GLN A 309 -15.38 3.39 12.92
C GLN A 309 -15.08 4.51 13.92
N LYS A 310 -16.12 5.12 14.49
CA LYS A 310 -15.95 6.09 15.59
C LYS A 310 -15.40 5.39 16.83
N ASN A 311 -14.39 5.98 17.47
CA ASN A 311 -13.76 5.42 18.67
C ASN A 311 -13.41 6.54 19.67
N GLY A 312 -14.29 6.79 20.63
CA GLY A 312 -14.15 7.93 21.54
C GLY A 312 -14.11 9.26 20.77
N ALA A 313 -13.09 10.09 21.05
CA ALA A 313 -12.87 11.34 20.33
C ALA A 313 -12.35 11.13 18.89
N GLY A 314 -11.60 10.05 18.65
CA GLY A 314 -11.00 9.72 17.37
C GLY A 314 -11.78 8.65 16.60
N TYR A 315 -11.03 7.84 15.86
CA TYR A 315 -11.51 6.81 14.95
C TYR A 315 -10.65 5.55 15.05
N ARG A 316 -11.15 4.46 14.47
CA ARG A 316 -10.47 3.19 14.32
C ARG A 316 -10.57 2.73 12.86
N TRP A 317 -9.48 2.19 12.33
CA TRP A 317 -9.44 1.49 11.06
C TRP A 317 -9.92 0.05 11.25
N LEU A 318 -10.84 -0.38 10.40
CA LEU A 318 -11.29 -1.75 10.29
C LEU A 318 -10.85 -2.26 8.91
N PRO A 319 -9.70 -2.96 8.80
CA PRO A 319 -9.24 -3.45 7.50
C PRO A 319 -10.28 -4.41 6.91
N VAL A 320 -10.36 -4.46 5.58
CA VAL A 320 -11.19 -5.48 4.91
C VAL A 320 -10.77 -6.88 5.35
N SER A 321 -11.75 -7.77 5.46
CA SER A 321 -11.46 -9.19 5.66
C SER A 321 -10.94 -9.78 4.37
N TYR A 322 -10.00 -10.73 4.46
CA TYR A 322 -9.56 -11.48 3.30
C TYR A 322 -10.72 -12.30 2.74
N THR A 323 -10.96 -12.22 1.43
CA THR A 323 -12.01 -12.96 0.73
C THR A 323 -11.45 -13.49 -0.57
N GLU A 324 -11.75 -14.75 -0.88
CA GLU A 324 -11.49 -15.32 -2.19
C GLU A 324 -12.54 -14.81 -3.19
N LEU A 325 -12.11 -14.58 -4.43
CA LEU A 325 -13.05 -14.37 -5.53
C LEU A 325 -13.50 -15.73 -6.05
N HIS A 326 -14.79 -15.87 -6.31
CA HIS A 326 -15.42 -17.09 -6.82
C HIS A 326 -16.11 -16.82 -8.16
#